data_AF-A0AA35XB76-F1
#
_entry.id   AF-A0AA35XB76-F1
#
_cell.length_a   1.000
_cell.length_b   1.000
_cell.length_c   1.000
_cell.angle_alpha   90.00
_cell.angle_beta   90.00
_cell.angle_gamma   90.00
#
_symmetry.space_group_name_H-M   'P 1'
#
loop_
_entity.id
_entity.type
_entity.pdbx_description
1 polymer ?
#
loop_
_entity_poly.entity_id
_entity_poly.type
_entity_poly.pdbx_seq_one_letter_code
_entity_poly.pdbx_strand_id
1 'polypeptide(L)'
;MILTDAGFKTALDGRVAGLVTRNDGECHLQMNKEGFYEYFISPEQDFPSIYQVREKLIENDIITIFAVQEDVVRDRTSTKNDVYRELAGEIGSSRAFVQTIAEDSADIVSVIRMAYESVTRDIVVDSVSGLTIGIAPVLNCNLTSDGRGCANVAIEDLVIFNVTVTMDQCLKDMQTRLLPLPGFGNVELTLVPICECNCSSQITANHTSCNGTGSLVCGICDCSGESVFGEQCDCDHQLQRCPDDCFNRGTCNNCSGECTSCFTQPDTIGGVFQIVGSFGERCQCDNSSGTGACPVGRDIDQVCSGRGECVCHREKCDCDCECGTAPLSGQQYSGDDCSCDPDNCNNEQFPGVS
;
A
#
# COMPACT_ATOMS: atom_id res chain seq x y z
N MET A 1 -13.36 -39.16 -1.36
CA MET A 1 -12.26 -39.72 -0.54
C MET A 1 -11.24 -40.34 -1.48
N ILE A 2 -9.96 -40.10 -1.24
CA ILE A 2 -8.83 -40.65 -1.99
C ILE A 2 -8.01 -41.48 -1.00
N LEU A 3 -7.84 -42.76 -1.30
CA LEU A 3 -7.02 -43.69 -0.52
C LEU A 3 -5.74 -43.97 -1.31
N THR A 4 -4.58 -43.78 -0.68
CA THR A 4 -3.29 -43.97 -1.36
C THR A 4 -2.16 -44.25 -0.39
N ASP A 5 -1.23 -45.09 -0.81
CA ASP A 5 0.06 -45.36 -0.17
C ASP A 5 1.22 -44.66 -0.89
N ALA A 6 0.94 -43.90 -1.96
CA ALA A 6 1.94 -43.31 -2.85
C ALA A 6 1.79 -41.79 -2.97
N GLY A 7 2.82 -41.15 -3.53
CA GLY A 7 2.75 -39.75 -3.95
C GLY A 7 1.84 -39.55 -5.16
N PHE A 8 1.63 -38.29 -5.54
CA PHE A 8 0.79 -37.91 -6.68
C PHE A 8 1.64 -37.29 -7.80
N LYS A 9 1.00 -37.09 -8.96
CA LYS A 9 1.53 -36.35 -10.10
C LYS A 9 0.73 -35.06 -10.29
N THR A 10 1.41 -34.01 -10.77
CA THR A 10 0.80 -32.71 -11.05
C THR A 10 1.12 -32.29 -12.48
N ALA A 11 0.50 -31.21 -12.95
CA ALA A 11 0.78 -30.64 -14.26
C ALA A 11 2.30 -30.53 -14.52
N LEU A 12 2.69 -30.78 -15.76
CA LEU A 12 4.05 -30.89 -16.29
C LEU A 12 4.79 -32.20 -16.01
N ASP A 13 4.31 -33.06 -15.08
CA ASP A 13 4.91 -34.38 -14.89
C ASP A 13 4.69 -35.30 -16.10
N GLY A 14 3.58 -35.15 -16.83
CA GLY A 14 3.26 -35.92 -18.03
C GLY A 14 4.22 -35.66 -19.18
N ARG A 15 5.00 -34.56 -19.14
CA ARG A 15 6.03 -34.26 -20.14
C ARG A 15 7.05 -35.38 -20.28
N VAL A 16 7.36 -36.10 -19.20
CA VAL A 16 8.28 -37.26 -19.23
C VAL A 16 7.71 -38.42 -20.05
N ALA A 17 6.39 -38.54 -20.11
CA ALA A 17 5.67 -39.51 -20.93
C ALA A 17 5.30 -38.98 -22.33
N GLY A 18 5.75 -37.77 -22.70
CA GLY A 18 5.41 -37.14 -23.97
C GLY A 18 4.04 -36.44 -24.00
N LEU A 19 3.36 -36.35 -22.86
CA LEU A 19 2.08 -35.64 -22.72
C LEU A 19 2.37 -34.14 -22.60
N VAL A 20 2.06 -33.38 -23.64
CA VAL A 20 2.28 -31.92 -23.70
C VAL A 20 0.98 -31.12 -23.74
N THR A 21 -0.15 -31.80 -23.97
CA THR A 21 -1.47 -31.18 -23.99
C THR A 21 -1.91 -30.93 -22.56
N ARG A 22 -2.31 -29.70 -22.24
CA ARG A 22 -2.83 -29.37 -20.91
C ARG A 22 -4.15 -30.11 -20.64
N ASN A 23 -4.40 -30.46 -19.38
CA ASN A 23 -5.73 -30.87 -18.92
C ASN A 23 -6.75 -29.74 -19.15
N ASP A 24 -7.90 -30.06 -19.74
CA ASP A 24 -8.96 -29.09 -20.06
C ASP A 24 -9.98 -28.88 -18.95
N GLY A 25 -9.94 -29.69 -17.88
CA GLY A 25 -10.87 -29.61 -16.75
C GLY A 25 -12.26 -30.20 -17.03
N GLU A 26 -12.43 -30.93 -18.13
CA GLU A 26 -13.71 -31.53 -18.53
C GLU A 26 -13.76 -33.04 -18.28
N CYS A 27 -14.98 -33.60 -18.28
CA CYS A 27 -15.18 -35.03 -18.07
C CYS A 27 -15.04 -35.82 -19.37
N HIS A 28 -14.04 -36.70 -19.44
CA HIS A 28 -13.75 -37.56 -20.60
C HIS A 28 -13.91 -39.06 -20.26
N LEU A 29 -15.03 -39.42 -19.62
CA LEU A 29 -15.36 -40.83 -19.36
C LEU A 29 -16.10 -41.43 -20.55
N GLN A 30 -15.59 -42.52 -21.11
CA GLN A 30 -16.23 -43.28 -22.18
C GLN A 30 -16.36 -44.75 -21.80
N MET A 31 -17.47 -45.37 -22.19
CA MET A 31 -17.68 -46.79 -21.98
C MET A 31 -16.76 -47.59 -22.92
N ASN A 32 -15.89 -48.41 -22.35
CA ASN A 32 -15.02 -49.31 -23.08
C ASN A 32 -15.80 -50.54 -23.59
N LYS A 33 -15.11 -51.41 -24.34
CA LYS A 33 -15.72 -52.60 -24.97
C LYS A 33 -16.21 -53.65 -23.96
N GLU A 34 -15.76 -53.57 -22.72
CA GLU A 34 -16.11 -54.47 -21.62
C GLU A 34 -17.30 -53.93 -20.79
N GLY A 35 -17.81 -52.74 -21.14
CA GLY A 35 -18.95 -52.11 -20.47
C GLY A 35 -18.58 -51.25 -19.26
N PHE A 36 -17.29 -50.97 -19.04
CA PHE A 36 -16.83 -50.10 -17.95
C PHE A 36 -16.52 -48.70 -18.46
N TYR A 37 -16.77 -47.68 -17.65
CA TYR A 37 -16.34 -46.31 -17.96
C TYR A 37 -14.84 -46.18 -17.68
N GLU A 38 -14.10 -45.72 -18.69
CA GLU A 38 -12.67 -45.45 -18.62
C GLU A 38 -12.40 -44.00 -19.01
N TYR A 39 -11.38 -43.40 -18.39
CA TYR A 39 -10.89 -42.07 -18.75
C TYR A 39 -10.01 -42.17 -20.00
N PHE A 40 -10.62 -41.98 -21.17
CA PHE A 40 -10.01 -42.33 -22.46
C PHE A 40 -8.92 -41.34 -22.92
N ILE A 41 -8.93 -40.10 -22.40
CA ILE A 41 -7.99 -39.05 -22.80
C ILE A 41 -6.69 -39.03 -21.97
N SER A 42 -6.52 -39.99 -21.04
CA SER A 42 -5.27 -40.17 -20.28
C SER A 42 -3.98 -40.23 -21.10
N PRO A 43 -3.92 -40.80 -22.33
CA PRO A 43 -2.69 -40.82 -23.12
C PRO A 43 -2.49 -39.55 -23.97
N GLU A 44 -3.40 -38.58 -23.91
CA GLU A 44 -3.35 -37.36 -24.72
C GLU A 44 -3.14 -36.10 -23.88
N GLN A 45 -3.68 -36.06 -22.66
CA GLN A 45 -3.60 -34.93 -21.75
C GLN A 45 -2.68 -35.18 -20.55
N ASP A 46 -1.96 -34.13 -20.17
CA ASP A 46 -1.17 -34.05 -18.95
C ASP A 46 -2.06 -34.03 -17.69
N PHE A 47 -1.45 -34.21 -16.53
CA PHE A 47 -2.12 -34.14 -15.24
C PHE A 47 -2.72 -32.74 -14.99
N PRO A 48 -3.82 -32.63 -14.23
CA PRO A 48 -4.35 -31.33 -13.84
C PRO A 48 -3.40 -30.62 -12.88
N SER A 49 -3.40 -29.29 -12.93
CA SER A 49 -2.75 -28.47 -11.90
C SER A 49 -3.56 -28.46 -10.60
N ILE A 50 -2.90 -28.20 -9.47
CA ILE A 50 -3.56 -28.11 -8.16
C ILE A 50 -4.67 -27.04 -8.17
N TYR A 51 -4.45 -25.93 -8.86
CA TYR A 51 -5.44 -24.86 -8.99
C TYR A 51 -6.68 -25.28 -9.79
N GLN A 52 -6.51 -26.01 -10.90
CA GLN A 52 -7.64 -26.55 -11.67
C GLN A 52 -8.48 -27.53 -10.84
N VAL A 53 -7.82 -28.37 -10.03
CA VAL A 53 -8.52 -29.26 -9.10
C VAL A 53 -9.27 -28.44 -8.06
N ARG A 54 -8.65 -27.44 -7.44
CA ARG A 54 -9.30 -26.55 -6.46
C ARG A 54 -10.55 -25.88 -7.03
N GLU A 55 -10.45 -25.30 -8.23
CA GLU A 55 -11.55 -24.62 -8.90
C GLU A 55 -12.74 -25.57 -9.12
N LYS A 56 -12.50 -26.74 -9.71
CA LYS A 56 -13.56 -27.73 -9.94
C LYS A 56 -14.15 -28.28 -8.65
N LEU A 57 -13.34 -28.46 -7.61
CA LEU A 57 -13.86 -28.88 -6.31
C LEU A 57 -14.76 -27.80 -5.68
N ILE A 58 -14.43 -26.51 -5.80
CA ILE A 58 -15.26 -25.39 -5.34
C ILE A 58 -16.56 -25.32 -6.15
N GLU A 59 -16.47 -25.35 -7.49
CA GLU A 59 -17.64 -25.29 -8.39
C GLU A 59 -18.68 -26.39 -8.08
N ASN A 60 -18.21 -27.58 -7.74
CA ASN A 60 -19.08 -28.75 -7.51
C ASN A 60 -19.36 -29.03 -6.03
N ASP A 61 -18.95 -28.15 -5.11
CA ASP A 61 -19.09 -28.31 -3.66
C ASP A 61 -18.56 -29.67 -3.11
N ILE A 62 -17.41 -30.11 -3.64
CA ILE A 62 -16.78 -31.38 -3.25
C ILE A 62 -15.68 -31.15 -2.22
N ILE A 63 -15.81 -31.79 -1.05
CA ILE A 63 -14.77 -31.85 -0.02
C ILE A 63 -13.96 -33.14 -0.20
N THR A 64 -12.63 -33.01 -0.23
CA THR A 64 -11.72 -34.13 -0.42
C THR A 64 -11.14 -34.59 0.92
N ILE A 65 -11.12 -35.91 1.11
CA ILE A 65 -10.47 -36.55 2.25
C ILE A 65 -9.36 -37.44 1.68
N PHE A 66 -8.12 -37.13 2.00
CA PHE A 66 -6.94 -37.94 1.70
C PHE A 66 -6.70 -38.89 2.86
N ALA A 67 -6.91 -40.18 2.64
CA ALA A 67 -6.47 -41.24 3.54
C ALA A 67 -5.13 -41.76 3.04
N VAL A 68 -4.07 -41.45 3.77
CA VAL A 68 -2.69 -41.68 3.35
C VAL A 68 -2.03 -42.64 4.32
N GLN A 69 -1.43 -43.70 3.79
CA GLN A 69 -0.63 -44.61 4.62
C GLN A 69 0.65 -43.89 5.05
N GLU A 70 0.91 -43.88 6.35
CA GLU A 70 2.08 -43.21 6.89
C GLU A 70 3.35 -43.98 6.57
N ASP A 71 4.22 -43.35 5.80
CA ASP A 71 5.53 -43.87 5.43
C ASP A 71 6.49 -42.69 5.24
N VAL A 72 7.77 -42.93 5.51
CA VAL A 72 8.82 -41.92 5.49
C VAL A 72 9.19 -41.62 4.03
N VAL A 73 9.12 -40.35 3.63
CA VAL A 73 9.57 -39.94 2.29
C VAL A 73 11.09 -40.08 2.21
N ARG A 74 11.63 -40.29 1.00
CA ARG A 74 13.04 -40.63 0.74
C ARG A 74 14.07 -39.70 1.39
N ASP A 75 13.69 -38.48 1.78
CA ASP A 75 14.54 -37.48 2.44
C ASP A 75 14.64 -37.64 3.98
N ARG A 76 14.05 -38.71 4.56
CA ARG A 76 14.10 -39.08 6.00
C ARG A 76 13.64 -38.00 7.01
N THR A 77 13.17 -36.86 6.53
CA THR A 77 12.81 -35.69 7.34
C THR A 77 11.31 -35.38 7.26
N SER A 78 10.63 -35.84 6.21
CA SER A 78 9.20 -35.60 5.97
C SER A 78 8.45 -36.92 5.75
N THR A 79 7.21 -36.98 6.22
CA THR A 79 6.28 -38.09 6.00
C THR A 79 5.44 -37.84 4.75
N LYS A 80 4.84 -38.89 4.16
CA LYS A 80 3.87 -38.69 3.06
C LYS A 80 2.71 -37.80 3.51
N ASN A 81 2.30 -37.91 4.77
CA ASN A 81 1.26 -37.07 5.36
C ASN A 81 1.60 -35.58 5.28
N ASP A 82 2.87 -35.20 5.47
CA ASP A 82 3.28 -33.79 5.39
C ASP A 82 3.10 -33.24 3.97
N VAL A 83 3.45 -34.03 2.94
CA VAL A 83 3.27 -33.64 1.54
C VAL A 83 1.78 -33.48 1.19
N TYR A 84 0.93 -34.39 1.66
CA TYR A 84 -0.52 -34.27 1.44
C TYR A 84 -1.14 -33.14 2.26
N ARG A 85 -0.59 -32.79 3.44
CA ARG A 85 -1.03 -31.62 4.23
C ARG A 85 -0.71 -30.32 3.49
N GLU A 86 0.44 -30.23 2.85
CA GLU A 86 0.79 -29.09 1.99
C GLU A 86 -0.16 -28.99 0.79
N LEU A 87 -0.41 -30.11 0.09
CA LEU A 87 -1.40 -30.17 -0.99
C LEU A 87 -2.79 -29.74 -0.51
N ALA A 88 -3.21 -30.19 0.68
CA ALA A 88 -4.48 -29.80 1.27
C ALA A 88 -4.53 -28.30 1.58
N GLY A 89 -3.41 -27.70 1.99
CA GLY A 89 -3.27 -26.25 2.14
C GLY A 89 -3.51 -25.49 0.83
N GLU A 90 -2.92 -25.97 -0.27
CA GLU A 90 -3.06 -25.37 -1.61
C GLU A 90 -4.47 -25.52 -2.20
N ILE A 91 -5.11 -26.67 -1.98
CA ILE A 91 -6.52 -26.89 -2.35
C ILE A 91 -7.45 -26.02 -1.48
N GLY A 92 -7.04 -25.77 -0.24
CA GLY A 92 -7.79 -25.04 0.76
C GLY A 92 -8.01 -25.91 1.99
N SER A 93 -7.47 -25.47 3.14
CA SER A 93 -7.50 -26.23 4.40
C SER A 93 -8.91 -26.55 4.91
N SER A 94 -9.94 -25.85 4.42
CA SER A 94 -11.36 -26.10 4.73
C SER A 94 -12.01 -27.14 3.81
N ARG A 95 -11.34 -27.54 2.74
CA ARG A 95 -11.89 -28.41 1.68
C ARG A 95 -11.11 -29.69 1.46
N ALA A 96 -9.91 -29.78 2.01
CA ALA A 96 -9.06 -30.94 1.92
C ALA A 96 -8.58 -31.33 3.31
N PHE A 97 -8.85 -32.58 3.70
CA PHE A 97 -8.46 -33.14 4.99
C PHE A 97 -7.53 -34.32 4.78
N VAL A 98 -6.52 -34.45 5.62
CA VAL A 98 -5.53 -35.54 5.54
C VAL A 98 -5.62 -36.37 6.80
N GLN A 99 -5.89 -37.66 6.62
CA GLN A 99 -5.98 -38.64 7.69
C GLN A 99 -5.01 -39.78 7.42
N THR A 100 -4.33 -40.21 8.47
CA THR A 100 -3.47 -41.39 8.41
C THR A 100 -4.33 -42.65 8.42
N ILE A 101 -3.96 -43.64 7.60
CA ILE A 101 -4.60 -44.96 7.56
C ILE A 101 -3.57 -46.08 7.79
N ALA A 102 -4.02 -47.19 8.38
CA ALA A 102 -3.22 -48.40 8.53
C ALA A 102 -2.91 -49.05 7.17
N GLU A 103 -1.82 -49.83 7.10
CA GLU A 103 -1.37 -50.48 5.87
C GLU A 103 -2.40 -51.45 5.27
N ASP A 104 -3.17 -52.11 6.13
CA ASP A 104 -4.24 -53.02 5.74
C ASP A 104 -5.59 -52.32 5.54
N SER A 105 -5.63 -50.99 5.69
CA SER A 105 -6.84 -50.16 5.62
C SER A 105 -7.95 -50.58 6.59
N ALA A 106 -7.63 -51.30 7.67
CA ALA A 106 -8.62 -51.82 8.62
C ALA A 106 -9.39 -50.72 9.37
N ASP A 107 -8.80 -49.52 9.45
CA ASP A 107 -9.32 -48.32 10.11
C ASP A 107 -10.08 -47.37 9.15
N ILE A 108 -10.38 -47.79 7.92
CA ILE A 108 -11.09 -46.94 6.94
C ILE A 108 -12.40 -46.35 7.47
N VAL A 109 -13.16 -47.12 8.26
CA VAL A 109 -14.46 -46.70 8.80
C VAL A 109 -14.29 -45.59 9.85
N SER A 110 -13.28 -45.69 10.72
CA SER A 110 -13.00 -44.64 11.70
C SER A 110 -12.44 -43.40 11.02
N VAL A 111 -11.61 -43.54 9.98
CA VAL A 111 -11.10 -42.42 9.17
C VAL A 111 -12.25 -41.64 8.53
N ILE A 112 -13.21 -42.32 7.89
CA ILE A 112 -14.39 -41.67 7.30
C ILE A 112 -15.20 -40.94 8.36
N ARG A 113 -15.44 -41.57 9.51
CA ARG A 113 -16.17 -40.96 10.62
C ARG A 113 -15.47 -39.70 11.14
N MET A 114 -14.16 -39.76 11.38
CA MET A 114 -13.38 -38.61 11.85
C MET A 114 -13.41 -37.46 10.84
N ALA A 115 -13.28 -37.76 9.56
CA ALA A 115 -13.33 -36.75 8.52
C ALA A 115 -14.72 -36.11 8.40
N TYR A 116 -15.79 -36.90 8.48
CA TYR A 116 -17.16 -36.38 8.50
C TYR A 116 -17.41 -35.50 9.73
N GLU A 117 -16.97 -35.93 10.91
CA GLU A 117 -17.06 -35.12 12.14
C GLU A 117 -16.24 -33.83 12.03
N SER A 118 -15.05 -33.85 11.41
CA SER A 118 -14.25 -32.64 11.20
C SER A 118 -14.94 -31.63 10.27
N VAL A 119 -15.52 -32.11 9.16
CA VAL A 119 -16.24 -31.28 8.18
C VAL A 119 -17.50 -30.67 8.78
N THR A 120 -18.23 -31.43 9.59
CA THR A 120 -19.54 -31.00 10.10
C THR A 120 -19.46 -30.18 11.39
N ARG A 121 -18.35 -30.27 12.14
CA ARG A 121 -18.15 -29.51 13.38
C ARG A 121 -17.42 -28.19 13.18
N ASP A 122 -16.64 -28.05 12.12
CA ASP A 122 -15.90 -26.82 11.85
C ASP A 122 -16.55 -26.08 10.68
N ILE A 123 -17.22 -24.96 10.98
CA ILE A 123 -17.86 -24.11 9.99
C ILE A 123 -16.84 -23.08 9.54
N VAL A 124 -16.28 -23.23 8.35
CA VAL A 124 -15.27 -22.32 7.81
C VAL A 124 -15.82 -21.59 6.58
N VAL A 125 -15.52 -20.29 6.48
CA VAL A 125 -15.79 -19.49 5.29
C VAL A 125 -14.53 -19.44 4.44
N ASP A 126 -14.60 -19.90 3.19
CA ASP A 126 -13.44 -19.92 2.31
C ASP A 126 -13.11 -18.52 1.76
N SER A 127 -11.85 -18.36 1.36
CA SER A 127 -11.34 -17.16 0.71
C SER A 127 -11.98 -16.93 -0.66
N VAL A 128 -12.32 -15.67 -0.94
CA VAL A 128 -12.81 -15.24 -2.25
C VAL A 128 -11.80 -14.26 -2.84
N SER A 129 -11.37 -14.50 -4.09
CA SER A 129 -10.36 -13.67 -4.74
C SER A 129 -10.78 -12.19 -4.80
N GLY A 130 -9.91 -11.31 -4.33
CA GLY A 130 -10.13 -9.86 -4.31
C GLY A 130 -11.01 -9.35 -3.16
N LEU A 131 -11.48 -10.23 -2.28
CA LEU A 131 -12.24 -9.86 -1.09
C LEU A 131 -11.48 -10.30 0.17
N THR A 132 -11.57 -9.47 1.20
CA THR A 132 -11.17 -9.82 2.56
C THR A 132 -12.43 -10.09 3.36
N ILE A 133 -12.49 -11.26 3.97
CA ILE A 133 -13.65 -11.73 4.73
C ILE A 133 -13.27 -11.76 6.20
N GLY A 134 -13.98 -10.99 7.01
CA GLY A 134 -13.88 -10.99 8.46
C GLY A 134 -15.07 -11.70 9.09
N ILE A 135 -14.83 -12.47 10.15
CA ILE A 135 -15.88 -13.14 10.91
C ILE A 135 -15.89 -12.63 12.34
N ALA A 136 -17.08 -12.26 12.82
CA ALA A 136 -17.30 -11.90 14.21
C ALA A 136 -18.34 -12.86 14.83
N PRO A 137 -17.98 -13.65 15.86
CA PRO A 137 -18.88 -14.62 16.47
C PRO A 137 -20.02 -13.92 17.21
N VAL A 138 -21.23 -14.52 17.18
CA VAL A 138 -22.42 -14.02 17.89
C VAL A 138 -22.99 -15.07 18.83
N LEU A 139 -23.25 -16.28 18.34
CA LEU A 139 -23.84 -17.39 19.11
C LEU A 139 -23.17 -18.71 18.75
N ASN A 140 -22.81 -19.50 19.78
CA ASN A 140 -22.26 -20.86 19.65
C ASN A 140 -21.10 -20.98 18.64
N CYS A 141 -20.30 -19.92 18.51
CA CYS A 141 -19.17 -19.85 17.59
C CYS A 141 -17.89 -19.59 18.38
N ASN A 142 -17.06 -20.62 18.52
CA ASN A 142 -15.69 -20.45 18.97
C ASN A 142 -14.80 -20.24 17.74
N LEU A 143 -14.16 -19.08 17.63
CA LEU A 143 -13.34 -18.79 16.45
C LEU A 143 -12.23 -19.83 16.25
N THR A 144 -12.04 -20.25 15.00
CA THR A 144 -10.90 -21.05 14.57
C THR A 144 -9.59 -20.28 14.78
N SER A 145 -8.45 -20.99 14.80
CA SER A 145 -7.12 -20.36 15.00
C SER A 145 -6.75 -19.35 13.90
N ASP A 146 -7.28 -19.54 12.70
CA ASP A 146 -7.13 -18.62 11.56
C ASP A 146 -8.23 -17.54 11.50
N GLY A 147 -9.19 -17.55 12.43
CA GLY A 147 -10.28 -16.57 12.52
C GLY A 147 -11.28 -16.61 11.36
N ARG A 148 -11.24 -17.67 10.53
CA ARG A 148 -12.08 -17.83 9.33
C ARG A 148 -13.34 -18.67 9.55
N GLY A 149 -13.63 -19.05 10.79
CA GLY A 149 -14.78 -19.89 11.07
C GLY A 149 -15.07 -20.11 12.53
N CYS A 150 -16.00 -21.03 12.78
CA CYS A 150 -16.38 -21.52 14.10
C CYS A 150 -15.94 -22.98 14.23
N ALA A 151 -15.15 -23.29 15.26
CA ALA A 151 -14.65 -24.63 15.55
C ALA A 151 -15.50 -25.34 16.61
N ASN A 152 -15.49 -26.68 16.57
CA ASN A 152 -16.10 -27.56 17.58
C ASN A 152 -17.61 -27.32 17.81
N VAL A 153 -18.35 -27.03 16.75
CA VAL A 153 -19.81 -26.90 16.78
C VAL A 153 -20.42 -28.27 16.99
N ALA A 154 -21.37 -28.42 17.93
CA ALA A 154 -22.06 -29.69 18.11
C ALA A 154 -23.05 -29.94 16.97
N ILE A 155 -23.30 -31.21 16.65
CA ILE A 155 -24.32 -31.57 15.64
C ILE A 155 -25.68 -31.08 16.17
N GLU A 156 -26.48 -30.46 15.30
CA GLU A 156 -27.77 -29.83 15.59
C GLU A 156 -27.71 -28.46 16.32
N ASP A 157 -26.53 -27.94 16.64
CA ASP A 157 -26.42 -26.59 17.21
C ASP A 157 -26.65 -25.51 16.15
N LEU A 158 -27.38 -24.46 16.54
CA LEU A 158 -27.49 -23.24 15.76
C LEU A 158 -26.29 -22.35 16.05
N VAL A 159 -25.56 -21.96 15.01
CA VAL A 159 -24.43 -21.04 15.06
C VAL A 159 -24.79 -19.73 14.37
N ILE A 160 -24.42 -18.61 14.98
CA ILE A 160 -24.62 -17.27 14.41
C ILE A 160 -23.29 -16.52 14.48
N PHE A 161 -22.90 -15.93 13.35
CA PHE A 161 -21.76 -15.05 13.23
C PHE A 161 -22.05 -13.96 12.19
N ASN A 162 -21.42 -12.80 12.36
CA ASN A 162 -21.47 -11.72 11.38
C ASN A 162 -20.30 -11.87 10.41
N VAL A 163 -20.59 -11.66 9.12
CA VAL A 163 -19.59 -11.65 8.06
C VAL A 163 -19.38 -10.21 7.60
N THR A 164 -18.15 -9.74 7.67
CA THR A 164 -17.73 -8.45 7.14
C THR A 164 -16.98 -8.70 5.83
N VAL A 165 -17.43 -8.10 4.74
CA VAL A 165 -16.77 -8.19 3.43
C VAL A 165 -16.10 -6.85 3.15
N THR A 166 -14.79 -6.85 2.97
CA THR A 166 -14.00 -5.66 2.61
C THR A 166 -13.25 -5.88 1.31
N MET A 167 -13.01 -4.80 0.58
CA MET A 167 -12.36 -4.82 -0.73
C MET A 167 -11.50 -3.58 -0.88
N ASP A 168 -10.25 -3.74 -1.31
CA ASP A 168 -9.28 -2.64 -1.39
C ASP A 168 -9.38 -1.84 -2.70
N GLN A 169 -9.88 -2.46 -3.76
CA GLN A 169 -10.00 -1.84 -5.08
C GLN A 169 -11.45 -1.76 -5.51
N CYS A 170 -11.84 -0.63 -6.09
CA CYS A 170 -13.19 -0.47 -6.59
C CYS A 170 -13.40 -1.24 -7.89
N LEU A 171 -14.48 -2.03 -7.98
CA LEU A 171 -14.82 -2.78 -9.19
C LEU A 171 -15.33 -1.84 -10.28
N LYS A 172 -15.01 -2.15 -11.54
CA LYS A 172 -15.53 -1.39 -12.69
C LYS A 172 -17.01 -1.63 -12.93
N ASP A 173 -17.43 -2.88 -12.76
CA ASP A 173 -18.78 -3.34 -13.05
C ASP A 173 -19.36 -4.08 -11.84
N MET A 174 -20.70 -4.19 -11.81
CA MET A 174 -21.40 -5.08 -10.89
C MET A 174 -20.94 -6.53 -11.11
N GLN A 175 -20.62 -7.22 -10.03
CA GLN A 175 -20.16 -8.61 -10.07
C GLN A 175 -20.90 -9.45 -9.03
N THR A 176 -21.22 -10.68 -9.42
CA THR A 176 -21.68 -11.72 -8.51
C THR A 176 -20.50 -12.64 -8.17
N ARG A 177 -20.32 -12.92 -6.88
CA ARG A 177 -19.31 -13.84 -6.35
C ARG A 177 -20.01 -14.88 -5.47
N LEU A 178 -19.47 -16.09 -5.43
CA LEU A 178 -19.91 -17.10 -4.46
C LEU A 178 -18.97 -17.07 -3.26
N LEU A 179 -19.53 -17.00 -2.06
CA LEU A 179 -18.84 -17.19 -0.80
C LEU A 179 -19.03 -18.64 -0.37
N PRO A 180 -17.99 -19.50 -0.47
CA PRO A 180 -18.14 -20.91 -0.15
C PRO A 180 -18.11 -21.18 1.34
N LEU A 181 -19.03 -22.01 1.81
CA LEU A 181 -19.06 -22.59 3.15
C LEU A 181 -18.99 -24.10 2.98
N PRO A 182 -17.78 -24.70 2.94
CA PRO A 182 -17.61 -26.12 2.66
C PRO A 182 -18.50 -27.00 3.54
N GLY A 183 -19.35 -27.81 2.93
CA GLY A 183 -20.28 -28.71 3.62
C GLY A 183 -21.63 -28.08 3.97
N PHE A 184 -21.79 -26.77 3.78
CA PHE A 184 -23.01 -26.01 4.02
C PHE A 184 -23.51 -25.25 2.76
N GLY A 185 -22.81 -25.39 1.63
CA GLY A 185 -23.15 -24.75 0.36
C GLY A 185 -22.48 -23.40 0.16
N ASN A 186 -23.09 -22.54 -0.66
CA ASN A 186 -22.52 -21.25 -1.05
C ASN A 186 -23.52 -20.11 -0.79
N VAL A 187 -23.01 -18.94 -0.41
CA VAL A 187 -23.78 -17.69 -0.33
C VAL A 187 -23.45 -16.82 -1.53
N GLU A 188 -24.47 -16.39 -2.27
CA GLU A 188 -24.31 -15.48 -3.41
C GLU A 188 -24.14 -14.03 -2.93
N LEU A 189 -23.01 -13.42 -3.27
CA LEU A 189 -22.68 -12.03 -2.97
C LEU A 189 -22.82 -11.19 -4.24
N THR A 190 -23.76 -10.25 -4.23
CA THR A 190 -23.91 -9.25 -5.29
C THR A 190 -23.19 -7.96 -4.90
N LEU A 191 -22.07 -7.68 -5.57
CA LEU A 191 -21.24 -6.51 -5.31
C LEU A 191 -21.61 -5.39 -6.28
N VAL A 192 -22.13 -4.29 -5.72
CA VAL A 192 -22.46 -3.07 -6.47
C VAL A 192 -21.43 -2.00 -6.07
N PRO A 193 -20.44 -1.70 -6.94
CA PRO A 193 -19.42 -0.73 -6.62
C PRO A 193 -19.99 0.70 -6.64
N ILE A 194 -19.69 1.47 -5.59
CA ILE A 194 -20.02 2.90 -5.50
C ILE A 194 -18.69 3.65 -5.38
N CYS A 195 -17.99 3.76 -6.51
CA CYS A 195 -16.67 4.38 -6.59
C CYS A 195 -16.75 5.89 -6.85
N GLU A 196 -17.78 6.29 -7.59
CA GLU A 196 -17.91 7.66 -8.06
C GLU A 196 -18.71 8.51 -7.07
N CYS A 197 -18.23 9.74 -6.87
CA CYS A 197 -18.99 10.76 -6.16
C CYS A 197 -20.20 11.17 -7.00
N ASN A 198 -21.31 11.48 -6.35
CA ASN A 198 -22.53 11.91 -7.04
C ASN A 198 -22.31 13.16 -7.93
N CYS A 199 -21.39 14.05 -7.53
CA CYS A 199 -21.04 15.25 -8.28
C CYS A 199 -20.13 14.99 -9.50
N SER A 200 -19.51 13.82 -9.63
CA SER A 200 -18.62 13.50 -10.77
C SER A 200 -19.37 13.52 -12.10
N SER A 201 -20.65 13.19 -12.07
CA SER A 201 -21.55 13.24 -13.22
C SER A 201 -21.99 14.66 -13.60
N GLN A 202 -21.84 15.63 -12.68
CA GLN A 202 -22.25 17.03 -12.86
C GLN A 202 -21.11 17.83 -13.47
N ILE A 203 -20.76 17.52 -14.71
CA ILE A 203 -19.71 18.22 -15.45
C ILE A 203 -20.32 19.43 -16.14
N THR A 204 -19.92 20.64 -15.73
CA THR A 204 -20.25 21.86 -16.46
C THR A 204 -19.04 22.30 -17.28
N ALA A 205 -19.06 21.99 -18.57
CA ALA A 205 -18.00 22.36 -19.50
C ALA A 205 -17.90 23.88 -19.69
N ASN A 206 -16.69 24.37 -19.94
CA ASN A 206 -16.37 25.79 -20.18
C ASN A 206 -16.95 26.71 -19.09
N HIS A 207 -16.83 26.29 -17.83
CA HIS A 207 -17.41 27.03 -16.71
C HIS A 207 -16.64 28.36 -16.52
N THR A 208 -17.35 29.43 -16.16
CA THR A 208 -16.75 30.76 -16.00
C THR A 208 -15.71 30.83 -14.88
N SER A 209 -15.90 30.03 -13.82
CA SER A 209 -14.91 29.89 -12.74
C SER A 209 -13.62 29.19 -13.18
N CYS A 210 -13.64 28.50 -14.32
CA CYS A 210 -12.49 27.84 -14.94
C CYS A 210 -12.04 28.61 -16.19
N ASN A 211 -12.21 29.93 -16.17
CA ASN A 211 -11.83 30.86 -17.25
C ASN A 211 -12.43 30.52 -18.64
N GLY A 212 -13.48 29.72 -18.70
CA GLY A 212 -14.06 29.20 -19.95
C GLY A 212 -13.18 28.20 -20.70
N THR A 213 -12.02 27.85 -20.14
CA THR A 213 -11.00 26.94 -20.71
C THR A 213 -10.93 25.61 -19.96
N GLY A 214 -11.87 25.35 -19.03
CA GLY A 214 -11.98 24.09 -18.30
C GLY A 214 -13.42 23.74 -17.92
N SER A 215 -13.61 22.50 -17.49
CA SER A 215 -14.87 22.00 -16.94
C SER A 215 -14.85 22.08 -15.43
N LEU A 216 -15.94 22.52 -14.80
CA LEU A 216 -16.07 22.43 -13.35
C LEU A 216 -16.63 21.05 -12.98
N VAL A 217 -15.90 20.30 -12.15
CA VAL A 217 -16.26 18.97 -11.66
C VAL A 217 -16.11 18.95 -10.14
N CYS A 218 -17.20 18.72 -9.41
CA CYS A 218 -17.22 18.72 -7.93
C CYS A 218 -16.61 19.98 -7.28
N GLY A 219 -16.70 21.15 -7.94
CA GLY A 219 -16.14 22.41 -7.44
C GLY A 219 -14.66 22.63 -7.74
N ILE A 220 -14.02 21.73 -8.50
CA ILE A 220 -12.64 21.84 -8.96
C ILE A 220 -12.64 21.99 -10.48
N CYS A 221 -11.74 22.79 -11.03
CA CYS A 221 -11.59 22.95 -12.47
C CYS A 221 -10.71 21.85 -13.09
N ASP A 222 -11.25 21.16 -14.09
CA ASP A 222 -10.56 20.24 -14.98
C ASP A 222 -10.23 20.98 -16.29
N CYS A 223 -8.98 21.40 -16.44
CA CYS A 223 -8.55 22.29 -17.52
C CYS A 223 -8.46 21.55 -18.85
N SER A 224 -9.00 22.17 -19.91
CA SER A 224 -9.04 21.54 -21.23
C SER A 224 -7.72 21.74 -21.98
N GLY A 225 -6.98 20.65 -22.16
CA GLY A 225 -5.72 20.60 -22.90
C GLY A 225 -4.47 20.59 -22.01
N GLU A 226 -3.34 20.16 -22.57
CA GLU A 226 -2.07 19.99 -21.84
C GLU A 226 -1.36 21.32 -21.54
N SER A 227 -1.75 22.41 -22.22
CA SER A 227 -1.08 23.70 -22.09
C SER A 227 -1.67 24.60 -21.02
N VAL A 228 -2.88 24.32 -20.50
CA VAL A 228 -3.58 25.20 -19.56
C VAL A 228 -3.73 24.50 -18.21
N PHE A 229 -3.33 25.16 -17.13
CA PHE A 229 -3.36 24.61 -15.78
C PHE A 229 -3.64 25.70 -14.74
N GLY A 230 -3.64 25.34 -13.46
CA GLY A 230 -3.98 26.25 -12.34
C GLY A 230 -5.37 25.98 -11.80
N GLU A 231 -5.69 26.51 -10.61
CA GLU A 231 -6.97 26.26 -9.94
C GLU A 231 -8.18 26.73 -10.76
N GLN A 232 -7.99 27.72 -11.65
CA GLN A 232 -9.02 28.30 -12.51
C GLN A 232 -8.69 28.18 -14.01
N CYS A 233 -7.70 27.35 -14.39
CA CYS A 233 -7.26 27.21 -15.79
C CYS A 233 -6.80 28.54 -16.42
N ASP A 234 -6.10 29.35 -15.63
CA ASP A 234 -5.61 30.68 -15.98
C ASP A 234 -4.13 30.70 -16.39
N CYS A 235 -3.41 29.60 -16.20
CA CYS A 235 -1.98 29.50 -16.48
C CYS A 235 -1.69 28.76 -17.79
N ASP A 236 -0.69 29.21 -18.55
CA ASP A 236 -0.27 28.61 -19.82
C ASP A 236 1.18 28.11 -19.77
N HIS A 237 1.40 26.83 -20.10
CA HIS A 237 2.72 26.18 -20.18
C HIS A 237 3.66 26.85 -21.20
N GLN A 238 3.15 27.45 -22.28
CA GLN A 238 4.00 28.12 -23.27
C GLN A 238 4.58 29.44 -22.77
N LEU A 239 4.00 30.00 -21.70
CA LEU A 239 4.49 31.20 -21.03
C LEU A 239 5.44 30.88 -19.89
N GLN A 240 6.16 29.75 -19.94
CA GLN A 240 7.15 29.35 -18.94
C GLN A 240 8.13 30.51 -18.68
N ARG A 241 7.84 31.26 -17.61
CA ARG A 241 8.51 32.52 -17.26
C ARG A 241 9.57 32.34 -16.21
N CYS A 242 9.70 31.15 -15.62
CA CYS A 242 10.66 30.83 -14.58
C CYS A 242 12.07 30.88 -15.17
N PRO A 243 12.87 31.92 -14.86
CA PRO A 243 14.25 32.02 -15.33
C PRO A 243 15.06 30.98 -14.55
N ASP A 244 15.60 29.97 -15.25
CA ASP A 244 16.48 28.93 -14.69
C ASP A 244 16.07 28.40 -13.30
N ASP A 245 14.77 28.12 -13.13
CA ASP A 245 14.16 27.50 -11.94
C ASP A 245 14.66 28.07 -10.59
N CYS A 246 14.64 29.40 -10.47
CA CYS A 246 15.09 30.11 -9.26
C CYS A 246 16.54 29.75 -8.86
N PHE A 247 17.44 29.60 -9.84
CA PHE A 247 18.83 29.15 -9.67
C PHE A 247 18.96 27.76 -9.00
N ASN A 248 17.93 26.91 -9.09
CA ASN A 248 17.79 25.66 -8.32
C ASN A 248 17.85 25.88 -6.80
N ARG A 249 17.54 27.10 -6.35
CA ARG A 249 17.65 27.56 -4.97
C ARG A 249 16.30 28.04 -4.44
N GLY A 250 15.20 27.69 -5.09
CA GLY A 250 13.86 28.00 -4.60
C GLY A 250 12.76 27.32 -5.39
N THR A 251 11.52 27.63 -5.05
CA THR A 251 10.32 27.13 -5.75
C THR A 251 9.74 28.24 -6.63
N CYS A 252 9.63 27.98 -7.93
CA CYS A 252 8.96 28.89 -8.86
C CYS A 252 7.45 28.63 -8.92
N ASN A 253 6.65 29.69 -8.92
CA ASN A 253 5.26 29.60 -9.32
C ASN A 253 5.19 29.64 -10.86
N ASN A 254 4.87 28.50 -11.48
CA ASN A 254 4.80 28.37 -12.94
C ASN A 254 3.75 29.27 -13.61
N CYS A 255 2.77 29.80 -12.86
CA CYS A 255 1.75 30.72 -13.37
C CYS A 255 2.25 32.18 -13.39
N SER A 256 2.80 32.68 -12.27
CA SER A 256 3.27 34.07 -12.16
C SER A 256 4.71 34.27 -12.67
N GLY A 257 5.52 33.20 -12.72
CA GLY A 257 6.95 33.27 -12.99
C GLY A 257 7.77 33.82 -11.80
N GLU A 258 7.16 33.95 -10.62
CA GLU A 258 7.82 34.46 -9.41
C GLU A 258 8.38 33.32 -8.56
N CYS A 259 9.57 33.53 -8.01
CA CYS A 259 10.17 32.65 -7.01
C CYS A 259 9.53 32.92 -5.65
N THR A 260 8.70 32.00 -5.17
CA THR A 260 7.86 32.21 -3.98
C THR A 260 8.54 31.76 -2.69
N SER A 261 9.50 30.84 -2.75
CA SER A 261 10.22 30.33 -1.58
C SER A 261 11.66 29.99 -1.92
N CYS A 262 12.61 30.85 -1.57
CA CYS A 262 14.04 30.54 -1.65
C CYS A 262 14.44 29.56 -0.53
N PHE A 263 15.33 28.63 -0.81
CA PHE A 263 15.78 27.62 0.13
C PHE A 263 16.61 28.27 1.24
N THR A 264 16.23 27.97 2.47
CA THR A 264 16.94 28.37 3.70
C THR A 264 17.19 27.13 4.54
N GLN A 265 18.34 27.09 5.20
CA GLN A 265 18.71 26.05 6.15
C GLN A 265 19.28 26.69 7.41
N PRO A 266 18.95 26.15 8.60
CA PRO A 266 19.67 26.53 9.81
C PRO A 266 21.11 26.00 9.72
N ASP A 267 22.10 26.86 9.88
CA ASP A 267 23.53 26.50 9.90
C ASP A 267 24.24 27.12 11.11
N THR A 268 25.40 26.55 11.44
CA THR A 268 26.23 26.97 12.58
C THR A 268 27.64 27.29 12.11
N ILE A 269 27.84 28.48 11.54
CA ILE A 269 29.16 28.93 11.08
C ILE A 269 29.92 29.49 12.29
N GLY A 270 31.07 28.91 12.63
CA GLY A 270 31.90 29.40 13.75
C GLY A 270 31.30 29.18 15.15
N GLY A 271 30.28 28.32 15.30
CA GLY A 271 29.65 28.03 16.59
C GLY A 271 28.41 28.87 16.91
N VAL A 272 27.93 29.67 15.95
CA VAL A 272 26.77 30.58 16.11
C VAL A 272 25.64 30.15 15.17
N PHE A 273 24.42 30.08 15.69
CA PHE A 273 23.22 29.71 14.90
C PHE A 273 22.80 30.86 13.98
N GLN A 274 22.73 30.61 12.68
CA GLN A 274 22.25 31.56 11.68
C GLN A 274 21.34 30.86 10.66
N ILE A 275 20.34 31.59 10.14
CA ILE A 275 19.58 31.13 8.98
C ILE A 275 20.42 31.45 7.74
N VAL A 276 20.99 30.42 7.14
CA VAL A 276 21.82 30.52 5.94
C VAL A 276 20.99 30.08 4.75
N GLY A 277 21.01 30.85 3.67
CA GLY A 277 20.16 30.54 2.54
C GLY A 277 20.25 31.52 1.40
N SER A 278 19.44 31.20 0.40
CA SER A 278 19.28 32.01 -0.79
C SER A 278 18.15 33.02 -0.62
N PHE A 279 18.30 34.19 -1.25
CA PHE A 279 17.34 35.29 -1.16
C PHE A 279 17.39 36.17 -2.42
N GLY A 280 16.51 37.17 -2.50
CA GLY A 280 16.32 37.99 -3.71
C GLY A 280 15.15 37.50 -4.56
N GLU A 281 14.68 38.35 -5.48
CA GLU A 281 13.46 38.11 -6.29
C GLU A 281 13.51 36.83 -7.14
N ARG A 282 14.71 36.35 -7.46
CA ARG A 282 14.93 35.08 -8.17
C ARG A 282 15.77 34.09 -7.38
N CYS A 283 15.94 34.29 -6.07
CA CYS A 283 16.88 33.52 -5.24
C CYS A 283 18.34 33.61 -5.74
N GLN A 284 18.69 34.75 -6.35
CA GLN A 284 20.01 34.99 -6.96
C GLN A 284 21.11 35.30 -5.93
N CYS A 285 20.73 35.71 -4.72
CA CYS A 285 21.65 36.05 -3.64
C CYS A 285 21.81 34.84 -2.71
N ASP A 286 22.96 34.71 -2.05
CA ASP A 286 23.28 33.59 -1.15
C ASP A 286 24.29 34.06 -0.09
N ASN A 287 23.95 33.87 1.18
CA ASN A 287 24.80 34.27 2.30
C ASN A 287 25.67 33.11 2.85
N SER A 288 25.65 31.92 2.23
CA SER A 288 26.41 30.74 2.68
C SER A 288 27.92 30.83 2.45
N SER A 289 28.37 31.62 1.49
CA SER A 289 29.79 31.82 1.18
C SER A 289 30.48 32.91 2.00
N GLY A 290 29.77 33.50 3.00
CA GLY A 290 30.29 34.57 3.85
C GLY A 290 30.37 35.96 3.18
N THR A 291 30.01 36.06 1.91
CA THR A 291 29.87 37.33 1.16
C THR A 291 28.42 37.81 1.25
N GLY A 292 28.19 39.02 1.79
CA GLY A 292 26.85 39.59 1.95
C GLY A 292 26.04 39.02 3.13
N ALA A 293 26.72 38.46 4.13
CA ALA A 293 26.13 38.06 5.41
C ALA A 293 26.25 39.20 6.44
N CYS A 294 25.31 39.28 7.38
CA CYS A 294 25.36 40.30 8.43
C CYS A 294 26.64 40.17 9.28
N PRO A 295 27.22 41.31 9.70
CA PRO A 295 28.44 41.32 10.50
C PRO A 295 28.23 40.67 11.87
N VAL A 296 29.27 39.99 12.34
CA VAL A 296 29.32 39.35 13.66
C VAL A 296 30.06 40.27 14.63
N GLY A 297 29.43 40.53 15.78
CA GLY A 297 29.97 41.39 16.82
C GLY A 297 31.24 40.82 17.42
N ARG A 298 32.33 41.60 17.44
CA ARG A 298 33.64 41.16 17.94
C ARG A 298 33.66 40.83 19.43
N ASP A 299 32.68 41.34 20.18
CA ASP A 299 32.63 41.25 21.64
C ASP A 299 31.82 40.04 22.14
N ILE A 300 30.83 39.59 21.36
CA ILE A 300 29.81 38.62 21.81
C ILE A 300 29.73 37.40 20.87
N ASP A 301 30.54 37.34 19.80
CA ASP A 301 30.50 36.26 18.78
C ASP A 301 29.06 35.93 18.36
N GLN A 302 28.25 36.97 18.10
CA GLN A 302 26.87 36.85 17.64
C GLN A 302 26.60 37.79 16.47
N VAL A 303 25.76 37.36 15.53
CA VAL A 303 25.29 38.20 14.42
C VAL A 303 24.62 39.44 15.00
N CYS A 304 25.00 40.62 14.49
CA CYS A 304 24.52 41.92 15.01
C CYS A 304 24.73 42.08 16.52
N SER A 305 25.79 41.47 17.07
CA SER A 305 26.12 41.44 18.51
C SER A 305 25.00 40.90 19.40
N GLY A 306 24.02 40.18 18.86
CA GLY A 306 22.80 39.77 19.57
C GLY A 306 21.89 40.94 19.98
N ARG A 307 22.14 42.14 19.44
CA ARG A 307 21.52 43.42 19.81
C ARG A 307 20.73 44.04 18.65
N GLY A 308 20.61 43.34 17.54
CA GLY A 308 19.91 43.79 16.34
C GLY A 308 19.39 42.63 15.51
N GLU A 309 18.57 42.96 14.52
CA GLU A 309 18.02 42.01 13.55
C GLU A 309 18.82 42.08 12.25
N CYS A 310 19.12 40.93 11.66
CA CYS A 310 19.80 40.84 10.38
C CYS A 310 18.79 40.98 9.25
N VAL A 311 18.89 42.06 8.47
CA VAL A 311 17.96 42.38 7.39
C VAL A 311 18.67 42.29 6.05
N CYS A 312 18.23 41.36 5.20
CA CYS A 312 18.79 41.15 3.87
C CYS A 312 18.03 41.91 2.78
N HIS A 313 18.74 42.74 2.03
CA HIS A 313 18.19 43.55 0.96
C HIS A 313 18.18 42.80 -0.37
N ARG A 314 16.97 42.50 -0.86
CA ARG A 314 16.72 41.69 -2.08
C ARG A 314 17.35 42.24 -3.36
N GLU A 315 17.48 43.57 -3.48
CA GLU A 315 17.99 44.24 -4.69
C GLU A 315 19.53 44.32 -4.74
N LYS A 316 20.18 44.39 -3.57
CA LYS A 316 21.62 44.61 -3.45
C LYS A 316 22.41 43.33 -3.15
N CYS A 317 21.71 42.24 -2.83
CA CYS A 317 22.32 40.99 -2.36
C CYS A 317 23.28 41.20 -1.18
N ASP A 318 22.87 42.06 -0.24
CA ASP A 318 23.64 42.41 0.95
C ASP A 318 22.75 42.40 2.18
N CYS A 319 23.30 42.11 3.35
CA CYS A 319 22.56 42.04 4.59
C CYS A 319 23.20 42.94 5.65
N ASP A 320 22.40 43.84 6.23
CA ASP A 320 22.81 44.82 7.22
C ASP A 320 22.16 44.51 8.58
N CYS A 321 22.78 45.01 9.66
CA CYS A 321 22.23 44.91 11.00
C CYS A 321 21.35 46.11 11.33
N GLU A 322 20.06 45.88 11.57
CA GLU A 322 19.18 46.88 12.16
C GLU A 322 19.29 46.82 13.68
N CYS A 323 20.02 47.78 14.25
CA CYS A 323 20.31 47.82 15.67
C CYS A 323 19.07 48.13 16.51
N GLY A 324 18.86 47.33 17.56
CA GLY A 324 17.82 47.55 18.55
C GLY A 324 18.14 48.68 19.51
N THR A 325 17.28 48.87 20.50
CA THR A 325 17.43 49.90 21.54
C THR A 325 17.98 49.30 22.84
N ALA A 326 18.92 50.01 23.46
CA ALA A 326 19.49 49.66 24.75
C ALA A 326 18.43 49.74 25.86
N PRO A 327 18.37 48.77 26.78
CA PRO A 327 17.28 48.64 27.74
C PRO A 327 17.29 49.70 28.85
N LEU A 328 18.40 50.42 29.09
CA LEU A 328 18.48 51.43 30.17
C LEU A 328 18.22 52.84 29.66
N SER A 329 18.88 53.28 28.58
CA SER A 329 18.64 54.62 28.00
C SER A 329 17.50 54.68 26.98
N GLY A 330 17.10 53.54 26.41
CA GLY A 330 16.22 53.51 25.25
C GLY A 330 16.85 54.07 23.97
N GLN A 331 18.16 54.36 23.97
CA GLN A 331 18.89 54.81 22.78
C GLN A 331 19.29 53.61 21.91
N GLN A 332 19.37 53.82 20.61
CA GLN A 332 19.73 52.76 19.66
C GLN A 332 21.21 52.37 19.80
N TYR A 333 21.50 51.06 19.75
CA TYR A 333 22.88 50.59 19.57
C TYR A 333 23.44 51.12 18.25
N SER A 334 24.75 51.34 18.17
CA SER A 334 25.39 51.90 16.97
C SER A 334 26.58 51.06 16.46
N GLY A 335 27.08 51.39 15.28
CA GLY A 335 28.11 50.61 14.57
C GLY A 335 27.52 49.54 13.65
N ASP A 336 28.31 49.11 12.67
CA ASP A 336 27.88 48.19 11.61
C ASP A 336 27.40 46.82 12.14
N ASP A 337 27.91 46.39 13.30
CA ASP A 337 27.58 45.14 13.98
C ASP A 337 26.76 45.33 15.27
N CYS A 338 26.23 46.54 15.53
CA CYS A 338 25.51 46.91 16.75
C CYS A 338 26.28 46.69 18.07
N SER A 339 27.62 46.67 18.01
CA SER A 339 28.48 46.49 19.20
C SER A 339 28.51 47.72 20.11
N CYS A 340 28.31 48.94 19.57
CA CYS A 340 28.48 50.16 20.36
C CYS A 340 27.28 50.39 21.28
N ASP A 341 27.54 50.30 22.59
CA ASP A 341 26.56 50.47 23.65
C ASP A 341 26.44 51.95 24.08
N PRO A 342 25.28 52.60 23.88
CA PRO A 342 25.09 54.00 24.28
C PRO A 342 25.12 54.18 25.80
N ASP A 343 24.88 53.13 26.59
CA ASP A 343 24.86 53.19 28.06
C ASP A 343 26.28 53.08 28.66
N ASN A 344 27.25 52.66 27.87
CA ASN A 344 28.59 52.27 28.34
C ASN A 344 29.73 53.13 27.78
N CYS A 345 29.43 54.38 27.37
CA CYS A 345 30.45 55.35 26.94
C CYS A 345 31.33 55.82 28.11
N ASN A 346 32.22 54.96 28.62
CA ASN A 346 33.38 55.39 29.37
C ASN A 346 34.47 55.84 28.39
N ASN A 347 34.80 57.12 28.48
CA ASN A 347 35.64 57.88 27.56
C ASN A 347 37.15 57.58 27.74
N GLU A 348 37.53 56.31 27.87
CA GLU A 348 38.92 55.92 28.08
C GLU A 348 39.29 54.59 27.39
N GLN A 349 39.04 54.42 26.07
CA GLN A 349 39.78 53.35 25.35
C GLN A 349 39.86 53.40 23.81
N PHE A 350 39.83 54.55 23.14
CA PHE A 350 40.36 54.60 21.75
C PHE A 350 41.05 55.94 21.46
N PRO A 351 42.40 56.03 21.55
CA PRO A 351 43.12 57.16 21.01
C PRO A 351 43.26 56.99 19.49
N GLY A 352 42.54 57.82 18.75
CA GLY A 352 42.88 58.24 17.39
C GLY A 352 42.32 57.39 16.26
N VAL A 353 41.35 57.93 15.52
CA VAL A 353 41.60 58.40 14.14
C VAL A 353 40.76 59.66 13.94
N SER A 354 41.46 60.72 13.53
CA SER A 354 40.98 62.05 13.13
C SER A 354 40.26 62.04 11.78
#